data_AF-A0A2N2RAC8-F1
#
_entry.id   AF-A0A2N2RAC8-F1
#
_cell.length_a   1.000
_cell.length_b   1.000
_cell.length_c   1.000
_cell.angle_alpha   90.00
_cell.angle_beta   90.00
_cell.angle_gamma   90.00
#
_symmetry.space_group_name_H-M   'P 1'
#
loop_
_entity.id
_entity.type
_entity.pdbx_description
1 polymer ?
#
loop_
_entity_poly.entity_id
_entity_poly.type
_entity_poly.pdbx_seq_one_letter_code
_entity_poly.pdbx_strand_id
1 'polypeptide(L)'
;MPTGRTYRTFPLRWLISVLFVNISPVFAQPDSEPQLEAAYLVNFLKYVEWPASQRGSSTICLFGRDTLGPFLSGHEGRVIGGRELRIRRVNSPDDMTSCQLVDIPDVEEARIGAVLRWTSGMPILTTSNADGFAQSGGGIELLRNGGRVQFIVNADTLSRHRLTPSSQMMRLANRVIGGER
;
A
#
# COMPACT_ATOMS: atom_id res chain seq x y z
N MET A 1 25.58 -61.01 -64.98
CA MET A 1 25.32 -59.68 -65.59
C MET A 1 23.86 -59.63 -66.03
N PRO A 2 23.18 -58.47 -65.99
CA PRO A 2 22.91 -57.55 -64.87
C PRO A 2 21.51 -57.88 -64.28
N THR A 3 21.00 -57.29 -63.20
CA THR A 3 20.49 -55.92 -63.05
C THR A 3 20.17 -55.66 -61.58
N GLY A 4 20.56 -54.50 -61.08
CA GLY A 4 20.36 -54.08 -59.69
C GLY A 4 18.89 -53.82 -59.34
N ARG A 5 18.61 -53.85 -58.02
CA ARG A 5 17.41 -53.26 -57.44
C ARG A 5 17.80 -52.34 -56.29
N THR A 6 17.34 -51.12 -56.47
CA THR A 6 17.43 -49.91 -55.68
C THR A 6 16.84 -50.06 -54.27
N TYR A 7 17.57 -49.56 -53.27
CA TYR A 7 17.06 -49.33 -51.92
C TYR A 7 16.19 -48.06 -51.92
N ARG A 8 14.90 -48.20 -51.57
CA ARG A 8 14.01 -47.07 -51.28
C ARG A 8 14.10 -46.75 -49.79
N THR A 9 14.71 -45.63 -49.45
CA THR A 9 14.63 -45.02 -48.13
C THR A 9 13.28 -44.33 -47.96
N PHE A 10 12.57 -44.62 -46.87
CA PHE A 10 11.34 -43.94 -46.46
C PHE A 10 11.67 -42.92 -45.36
N PRO A 11 11.42 -41.61 -45.56
CA PRO A 11 11.50 -40.63 -44.48
C PRO A 11 10.11 -40.42 -43.84
N LEU A 12 9.88 -40.94 -42.62
CA LEU A 12 8.63 -40.74 -41.89
C LEU A 12 8.76 -39.66 -40.81
N ARG A 13 8.58 -38.42 -41.28
CA ARG A 13 7.81 -37.30 -40.70
C ARG A 13 7.61 -37.29 -39.17
N TRP A 14 8.33 -36.38 -38.52
CA TRP A 14 8.08 -35.89 -37.16
C TRP A 14 6.74 -35.14 -37.08
N LEU A 15 5.82 -35.62 -36.25
CA LEU A 15 4.62 -34.90 -35.82
C LEU A 15 4.88 -34.31 -34.43
N ILE A 16 5.22 -33.02 -34.35
CA ILE A 16 5.27 -32.27 -33.09
C ILE A 16 3.94 -31.54 -32.96
N SER A 17 3.04 -32.07 -32.13
CA SER A 17 1.85 -31.35 -31.68
C SER A 17 2.26 -30.26 -30.69
N VAL A 18 2.14 -28.99 -31.10
CA VAL A 18 2.35 -27.84 -30.21
C VAL A 18 1.08 -27.63 -29.39
N LEU A 19 1.11 -28.05 -28.13
CA LEU A 19 0.06 -27.77 -27.14
C LEU A 19 0.20 -26.30 -26.71
N PHE A 20 -0.68 -25.42 -27.18
CA PHE A 20 -0.77 -24.03 -26.68
C PHE A 20 -1.35 -24.03 -25.27
N VAL A 21 -0.48 -24.11 -24.26
CA VAL A 21 -0.85 -23.90 -22.86
C VAL A 21 -1.16 -22.42 -22.69
N ASN A 22 -2.46 -22.11 -22.55
CA ASN A 22 -2.92 -20.77 -22.22
C ASN A 22 -2.63 -20.51 -20.74
N ILE A 23 -1.45 -19.94 -20.45
CA ILE A 23 -1.12 -19.45 -19.11
C ILE A 23 -1.87 -18.13 -18.92
N SER A 24 -3.06 -18.18 -18.32
CA SER A 24 -3.71 -16.96 -17.86
C SER A 24 -2.93 -16.42 -16.66
N PRO A 25 -2.52 -15.14 -16.63
CA PRO A 25 -1.95 -14.55 -15.43
C PRO A 25 -3.05 -14.50 -14.36
N VAL A 26 -2.90 -15.30 -13.31
CA VAL A 26 -3.68 -15.15 -12.09
C VAL A 26 -3.22 -13.85 -11.44
N PHE A 27 -4.05 -12.81 -11.52
CA PHE A 27 -3.91 -11.65 -10.65
C PHE A 27 -4.32 -12.10 -9.25
N ALA A 28 -3.34 -12.33 -8.38
CA ALA A 28 -3.60 -12.65 -6.98
C ALA A 28 -4.42 -11.50 -6.35
N GLN A 29 -5.63 -11.82 -5.91
CA GLN A 29 -6.36 -10.93 -5.02
C GLN A 29 -5.58 -10.87 -3.69
N PRO A 30 -5.65 -9.77 -2.94
CA PRO A 30 -5.07 -9.74 -1.60
C PRO A 30 -5.78 -10.79 -0.75
N ASP A 31 -5.13 -11.93 -0.51
CA ASP A 31 -5.76 -13.09 0.13
C ASP A 31 -5.85 -12.91 1.66
N SER A 32 -5.26 -11.85 2.21
CA SER A 32 -5.25 -11.56 3.64
C SER A 32 -5.50 -10.08 3.95
N GLU A 33 -6.08 -9.84 5.13
CA GLU A 33 -6.39 -8.50 5.64
C GLU A 33 -5.16 -7.57 5.78
N PRO A 34 -3.99 -8.02 6.28
CA PRO A 34 -2.77 -7.20 6.29
C PRO A 34 -2.29 -6.79 4.88
N GLN A 35 -2.53 -7.65 3.88
CA GLN A 35 -2.19 -7.33 2.50
C GLN A 35 -3.12 -6.24 1.91
N LEU A 36 -4.40 -6.28 2.26
CA LEU A 36 -5.35 -5.21 1.92
C LEU A 36 -4.95 -3.89 2.60
N GLU A 37 -4.60 -3.93 3.88
CA GLU A 37 -4.15 -2.77 4.63
C GLU A 37 -2.91 -2.13 4.01
N ALA A 38 -1.87 -2.92 3.71
CA ALA A 38 -0.68 -2.46 3.00
C ALA A 38 -1.02 -1.80 1.65
N ALA A 39 -1.95 -2.39 0.89
CA ALA A 39 -2.41 -1.82 -0.37
C ALA A 39 -3.11 -0.47 -0.18
N TYR A 40 -3.89 -0.31 0.89
CA TYR A 40 -4.50 0.98 1.24
C TYR A 40 -3.47 2.04 1.57
N LEU A 41 -2.42 1.73 2.34
CA LEU A 41 -1.34 2.68 2.64
C LEU A 41 -0.68 3.22 1.36
N VAL A 42 -0.37 2.33 0.42
CA VAL A 42 0.19 2.71 -0.89
C VAL A 42 -0.79 3.55 -1.71
N ASN A 43 -2.09 3.26 -1.63
CA ASN A 43 -3.12 4.03 -2.31
C ASN A 43 -3.30 5.43 -1.72
N PHE A 44 -3.21 5.60 -0.40
CA PHE A 44 -3.33 6.92 0.22
C PHE A 44 -2.26 7.91 -0.28
N LEU A 45 -1.04 7.44 -0.54
CA LEU A 45 0.00 8.26 -1.17
C LEU A 45 -0.40 8.81 -2.54
N LYS A 46 -1.34 8.19 -3.26
CA LYS A 46 -1.84 8.66 -4.55
C LYS A 46 -3.02 9.62 -4.41
N TYR A 47 -3.78 9.50 -3.33
CA TYR A 47 -5.06 10.17 -3.17
C TYR A 47 -5.03 11.32 -2.17
N VAL A 48 -3.92 11.51 -1.47
CA VAL A 48 -3.68 12.68 -0.63
C VAL A 48 -2.63 13.55 -1.33
N GLU A 49 -2.85 14.85 -1.34
CA GLU A 49 -1.87 15.81 -1.81
C GLU A 49 -1.12 16.41 -0.63
N TRP A 50 0.21 16.35 -0.72
CA TRP A 50 1.12 16.95 0.26
C TRP A 50 1.51 18.38 -0.14
N PRO A 51 1.83 19.25 0.84
CA PRO A 51 2.34 20.59 0.54
C PRO A 51 3.68 20.51 -0.18
N ALA A 52 4.04 21.58 -0.91
CA ALA A 52 5.24 21.62 -1.76
C ALA A 52 6.54 21.22 -1.04
N SER A 53 6.65 21.50 0.27
CA SER A 53 7.79 21.14 1.11
C SER A 53 8.01 19.62 1.25
N GLN A 54 7.00 18.79 0.98
CA GLN A 54 7.07 17.33 1.08
C GLN A 54 6.88 16.60 -0.26
N ARG A 55 6.73 17.31 -1.38
CA ARG A 55 6.50 16.68 -2.71
C ARG A 55 7.69 15.86 -3.23
N GLY A 56 8.83 15.88 -2.53
CA GLY A 56 10.06 15.18 -2.90
C GLY A 56 10.16 13.73 -2.38
N SER A 57 9.31 13.29 -1.47
CA SER A 57 9.36 11.94 -0.90
C SER A 57 8.14 11.11 -1.35
N SER A 58 8.28 9.79 -1.29
CA SER A 58 7.19 8.80 -1.27
C SER A 58 7.60 7.79 -0.23
N THR A 59 7.26 8.03 1.04
CA THR A 59 7.82 7.26 2.16
C THR A 59 6.74 6.86 3.15
N ILE A 60 6.56 5.54 3.28
CA ILE A 60 5.73 4.91 4.31
C ILE A 60 6.67 4.49 5.44
N CYS A 61 6.32 4.93 6.64
CA CYS A 61 7.03 4.60 7.85
C CYS A 61 6.16 3.70 8.73
N LEU A 62 6.71 2.56 9.15
CA LEU A 62 6.09 1.61 10.06
C LEU A 62 6.63 1.88 11.46
N PHE A 63 5.75 2.26 12.38
CA PHE A 63 6.14 2.60 13.74
C PHE A 63 6.17 1.38 14.65
N GLY A 64 7.26 1.22 15.42
CA GLY A 64 7.33 0.16 16.43
C GLY A 64 7.42 -1.23 15.82
N ARG A 65 6.57 -2.14 16.31
CA ARG A 65 6.46 -3.50 15.77
C ARG A 65 6.01 -3.45 14.31
N ASP A 66 6.65 -4.27 13.49
CA ASP A 66 6.28 -4.37 12.08
C ASP A 66 5.28 -5.49 11.85
N THR A 67 4.10 -5.10 11.40
CA THR A 67 3.01 -5.99 11.01
C THR A 67 2.78 -6.00 9.49
N LEU A 68 3.30 -5.00 8.76
CA LEU A 68 2.97 -4.74 7.34
C LEU A 68 4.15 -4.81 6.37
N GLY A 69 5.38 -4.80 6.86
CA GLY A 69 6.62 -4.76 6.08
C GLY A 69 6.72 -5.86 5.03
N PRO A 70 6.45 -7.15 5.35
CA PRO A 70 6.42 -8.20 4.34
C PRO A 70 5.44 -7.93 3.20
N PHE A 71 4.28 -7.35 3.49
CA PHE A 71 3.23 -7.04 2.52
C PHE A 71 3.54 -5.77 1.70
N LEU A 72 4.32 -4.85 2.26
CA LEU A 72 4.79 -3.63 1.57
C LEU A 72 6.05 -3.85 0.74
N SER A 73 6.85 -4.88 1.04
CA SER A 73 8.12 -5.17 0.36
C SER A 73 7.99 -5.23 -1.17
N GLY A 74 6.90 -5.83 -1.67
CA GLY A 74 6.65 -5.92 -3.10
C GLY A 74 6.35 -4.58 -3.78
N HIS A 75 6.01 -3.54 -3.01
CA HIS A 75 5.74 -2.19 -3.49
C HIS A 75 6.95 -1.26 -3.43
N GLU A 76 7.97 -1.61 -2.65
CA GLU A 76 9.20 -0.81 -2.53
C GLU A 76 9.89 -0.67 -3.91
N GLY A 77 10.43 0.52 -4.19
CA GLY A 77 11.04 0.82 -5.49
C GLY A 77 10.06 1.16 -6.61
N ARG A 78 8.75 0.93 -6.42
CA ARG A 78 7.73 1.31 -7.42
C ARG A 78 7.52 2.82 -7.41
N VAL A 79 7.21 3.38 -8.59
CA VAL A 79 6.89 4.80 -8.72
C VAL A 79 5.43 5.03 -8.33
N ILE A 80 5.21 5.77 -7.24
CA ILE A 80 3.91 6.17 -6.71
C ILE A 80 3.91 7.70 -6.59
N GLY A 81 2.91 8.37 -7.20
CA GLY A 81 2.86 9.84 -7.21
C GLY A 81 4.05 10.49 -7.93
N GLY A 82 4.68 9.78 -8.88
CA GLY A 82 5.86 10.25 -9.61
C GLY A 82 7.19 10.11 -8.85
N ARG A 83 7.20 9.45 -7.68
CA ARG A 83 8.41 9.23 -6.86
C ARG A 83 8.55 7.75 -6.49
N GLU A 84 9.78 7.31 -6.28
CA GLU A 84 10.06 5.95 -5.81
C GLU A 84 9.57 5.76 -4.37
N LEU A 85 8.77 4.72 -4.13
CA LEU A 85 8.29 4.36 -2.81
C LEU A 85 9.42 3.77 -1.96
N ARG A 86 9.61 4.33 -0.78
CA ARG A 86 10.50 3.82 0.28
C ARG A 86 9.70 3.36 1.48
N ILE A 87 10.08 2.23 2.06
CA ILE A 87 9.48 1.72 3.30
C ILE A 87 10.54 1.83 4.40
N ARG A 88 10.18 2.43 5.54
CA ARG A 88 11.11 2.61 6.67
C ARG A 88 10.48 2.13 7.96
N ARG A 89 11.28 1.59 8.87
CA ARG A 89 10.90 1.45 10.28
C ARG A 89 11.33 2.69 11.04
N VAL A 90 10.49 3.15 11.96
CA VAL A 90 10.76 4.33 12.80
C VAL A 90 10.34 4.06 14.23
N ASN A 91 11.06 4.64 15.20
CA ASN A 91 10.76 4.44 16.63
C ASN A 91 10.83 5.73 17.46
N SER A 92 11.36 6.80 16.88
CA SER A 92 11.59 8.08 17.54
C SER A 92 11.07 9.24 16.67
N PRO A 93 10.84 10.42 17.27
CA PRO A 93 10.43 11.61 16.51
C PRO A 93 11.45 12.03 15.43
N ASP A 94 12.75 11.89 15.69
CA ASP A 94 13.80 12.29 14.76
C ASP A 94 13.75 11.49 13.46
N ASP A 95 13.35 10.22 13.54
CA ASP A 95 13.22 9.32 12.39
C ASP A 95 12.04 9.69 11.47
N MET A 96 11.04 10.40 12.01
CA MET A 96 9.75 10.64 11.35
C MET A 96 9.77 11.80 10.35
N THR A 97 10.78 12.67 10.40
CA THR A 97 10.86 13.91 9.60
C THR A 97 10.80 13.69 8.09
N SER A 98 11.22 12.52 7.61
CA SER A 98 11.19 12.14 6.18
C SER A 98 9.95 11.34 5.77
N CYS A 99 9.09 10.97 6.73
CA CYS A 99 7.91 10.17 6.47
C CYS A 99 6.83 11.06 5.84
N GLN A 100 6.12 10.55 4.85
CA GLN A 100 4.87 11.16 4.40
C GLN A 100 3.67 10.49 5.02
N LEU A 101 3.77 9.18 5.21
CA LEU A 101 2.78 8.37 5.88
C LEU A 101 3.46 7.63 7.03
N VAL A 102 2.86 7.66 8.21
CA VAL A 102 3.27 6.85 9.37
C VAL A 102 2.11 5.94 9.75
N ASP A 103 2.34 4.64 9.66
CA ASP A 103 1.41 3.62 10.12
C ASP A 103 1.80 3.15 11.52
N ILE A 104 0.80 3.10 12.40
CA ILE A 104 0.94 2.73 13.82
C ILE A 104 0.04 1.53 14.06
N PRO A 105 0.58 0.32 14.25
CA PRO A 105 -0.26 -0.84 14.44
C PRO A 105 -0.92 -0.82 15.83
N ASP A 106 -2.09 -1.43 15.94
CA ASP A 106 -2.85 -1.65 17.19
C ASP A 106 -2.01 -2.22 18.34
N VAL A 107 -1.06 -3.10 18.07
CA VAL A 107 -0.12 -3.62 19.08
C VAL A 107 0.76 -2.54 19.74
N GLU A 108 0.80 -1.32 19.18
CA GLU A 108 1.49 -0.13 19.72
C GLU A 108 0.51 0.89 20.34
N GLU A 109 -0.73 0.49 20.69
CA GLU A 109 -1.79 1.38 21.21
C GLU A 109 -1.30 2.33 22.31
N ALA A 110 -0.54 1.82 23.28
CA ALA A 110 0.01 2.58 24.39
C ALA A 110 0.91 3.77 23.96
N ARG A 111 1.44 3.74 22.73
CA ARG A 111 2.34 4.78 22.18
C ARG A 111 1.65 5.68 21.16
N ILE A 112 0.42 5.39 20.73
CA ILE A 112 -0.33 6.21 19.76
C ILE A 112 -0.34 7.68 20.17
N GLY A 113 -0.70 7.98 21.42
CA GLY A 113 -0.75 9.36 21.91
C GLY A 113 0.60 10.10 21.82
N ALA A 114 1.72 9.39 21.98
CA ALA A 114 3.05 9.98 21.80
C ALA A 114 3.34 10.29 20.32
N VAL A 115 3.04 9.35 19.42
CA VAL A 115 3.25 9.53 17.98
C VAL A 115 2.39 10.66 17.41
N LEU A 116 1.12 10.76 17.84
CA LEU A 116 0.25 11.85 17.42
C LEU A 116 0.77 13.22 17.86
N ARG A 117 1.37 13.32 19.07
CA ARG A 117 2.04 14.55 19.51
C ARG A 117 3.28 14.86 18.68
N TRP A 118 4.09 13.87 18.34
CA TRP A 118 5.30 14.06 17.53
C TRP A 118 5.01 14.49 16.10
N THR A 119 3.94 13.97 15.51
CA THR A 119 3.53 14.29 14.13
C THR A 119 2.65 15.53 14.03
N SER A 120 2.20 16.09 15.16
CA SER A 120 1.31 17.25 15.22
C SER A 120 1.88 18.44 14.45
N GLY A 121 1.12 18.94 13.47
CA GLY A 121 1.48 20.11 12.66
C GLY A 121 2.53 19.83 11.57
N MET A 122 3.01 18.59 11.49
CA MET A 122 3.84 18.12 10.37
C MET A 122 2.95 17.65 9.22
N PRO A 123 3.39 17.81 7.97
CA PRO A 123 2.71 17.27 6.79
C PRO A 123 2.85 15.75 6.67
N ILE A 124 2.43 15.02 7.71
CA ILE A 124 2.51 13.56 7.83
C ILE A 124 1.09 13.02 7.97
N LEU A 125 0.72 12.08 7.11
CA LEU A 125 -0.50 11.31 7.25
C LEU A 125 -0.28 10.19 8.26
N THR A 126 -1.05 10.18 9.35
CA THR A 126 -1.01 9.08 10.32
C THR A 126 -2.14 8.09 10.05
N THR A 127 -1.80 6.79 10.07
CA THR A 127 -2.73 5.69 9.90
C THR A 127 -2.60 4.71 11.05
N SER A 128 -3.69 4.03 11.40
CA SER A 128 -3.70 2.95 12.39
C SER A 128 -4.96 2.10 12.24
N ASN A 129 -4.86 0.83 12.63
CA ASN A 129 -6.00 -0.06 12.82
C ASN A 129 -6.45 -0.15 14.30
N ALA A 130 -5.96 0.72 15.18
CA ALA A 130 -6.42 0.79 16.56
C ALA A 130 -7.81 1.42 16.65
N ASP A 131 -8.68 0.83 17.47
CA ASP A 131 -10.04 1.30 17.67
C ASP A 131 -10.06 2.74 18.20
N GLY A 132 -10.85 3.61 17.57
CA GLY A 132 -11.00 5.00 18.01
C GLY A 132 -9.82 5.91 17.65
N PHE A 133 -8.90 5.44 16.80
CA PHE A 133 -7.72 6.21 16.39
C PHE A 133 -8.08 7.56 15.74
N ALA A 134 -9.09 7.58 14.87
CA ALA A 134 -9.48 8.82 14.19
C ALA A 134 -10.09 9.82 15.19
N GLN A 135 -10.89 9.37 16.17
CA GLN A 135 -11.41 10.26 17.23
C GLN A 135 -10.30 10.76 18.15
N SER A 136 -9.24 9.98 18.34
CA SER A 136 -8.07 10.34 19.16
C SER A 136 -7.13 11.35 18.49
N GLY A 137 -7.46 11.83 17.30
CA GLY A 137 -6.69 12.81 16.54
C GLY A 137 -5.81 12.22 15.44
N GLY A 138 -5.87 10.91 15.20
CA GLY A 138 -5.26 10.26 14.05
C GLY A 138 -5.88 10.71 12.72
N GLY A 139 -5.13 10.56 11.62
CA GLY A 139 -5.59 10.97 10.28
C GLY A 139 -6.57 10.00 9.65
N ILE A 140 -6.20 8.72 9.55
CA ILE A 140 -7.04 7.66 9.00
C ILE A 140 -7.05 6.46 9.94
N GLU A 141 -8.24 5.99 10.30
CA GLU A 141 -8.44 4.75 11.04
C GLU A 141 -8.89 3.66 10.07
N LEU A 142 -8.15 2.56 10.03
CA LEU A 142 -8.41 1.39 9.18
C LEU A 142 -9.28 0.40 9.96
N LEU A 143 -10.44 0.08 9.39
CA LEU A 143 -11.40 -0.86 9.98
C LEU A 143 -11.25 -2.23 9.31
N ARG A 144 -10.98 -3.24 10.14
CA ARG A 144 -10.90 -4.65 9.77
C ARG A 144 -12.30 -5.27 9.88
N ASN A 145 -12.99 -5.49 8.76
CA ASN A 145 -14.35 -6.04 8.77
C ASN A 145 -14.53 -7.16 7.75
N GLY A 146 -14.50 -8.41 8.21
CA GLY A 146 -14.98 -9.57 7.45
C GLY A 146 -14.30 -9.76 6.09
N GLY A 147 -12.99 -9.55 6.00
CA GLY A 147 -12.23 -9.68 4.76
C GLY A 147 -12.29 -8.45 3.84
N ARG A 148 -12.81 -7.32 4.33
CA ARG A 148 -12.72 -6.01 3.68
C ARG A 148 -12.05 -5.03 4.62
N VAL A 149 -11.20 -4.17 4.05
CA VAL A 149 -10.67 -3.02 4.75
C VAL A 149 -11.50 -1.80 4.35
N GLN A 150 -12.10 -1.16 5.35
CA GLN A 150 -12.74 0.14 5.26
C GLN A 150 -11.89 1.17 6.01
N PHE A 151 -12.20 2.45 5.90
CA PHE A 151 -11.47 3.46 6.65
C PHE A 151 -12.34 4.65 7.04
N ILE A 152 -11.98 5.28 8.16
CA ILE A 152 -12.54 6.53 8.66
C ILE A 152 -11.50 7.62 8.46
N VAL A 153 -11.91 8.78 7.95
CA VAL A 153 -11.03 9.93 7.74
C VAL A 153 -11.30 11.00 8.80
N ASN A 154 -10.27 11.51 9.46
CA ASN A 154 -10.36 12.73 10.28
C ASN A 154 -9.96 13.95 9.44
N ALA A 155 -10.95 14.62 8.85
CA ALA A 155 -10.73 15.75 7.96
C ALA A 155 -10.09 16.95 8.68
N ASP A 156 -10.40 17.16 9.96
CA ASP A 156 -9.79 18.23 10.74
C ASP A 156 -8.29 17.99 10.96
N THR A 157 -7.88 16.74 11.23
CA THR A 157 -6.46 16.37 11.33
C THR A 157 -5.74 16.55 10.01
N LEU A 158 -6.31 16.05 8.91
CA LEU A 158 -5.71 16.21 7.58
C LEU A 158 -5.54 17.70 7.24
N SER A 159 -6.55 18.53 7.50
CA SER A 159 -6.49 19.98 7.33
C SER A 159 -5.39 20.64 8.17
N ARG A 160 -5.29 20.31 9.47
CA ARG A 160 -4.20 20.79 10.35
C ARG A 160 -2.81 20.39 9.85
N HIS A 161 -2.70 19.22 9.22
CA HIS A 161 -1.45 18.71 8.65
C HIS A 161 -1.19 19.26 7.23
N ARG A 162 -2.06 20.14 6.71
CA ARG A 162 -2.01 20.68 5.35
C ARG A 162 -2.03 19.60 4.28
N LEU A 163 -2.76 18.52 4.54
CA LEU A 163 -2.98 17.41 3.64
C LEU A 163 -4.34 17.56 2.98
N THR A 164 -4.37 17.50 1.65
CA THR A 164 -5.61 17.64 0.89
C THR A 164 -6.03 16.27 0.36
N PRO A 165 -7.03 15.61 0.96
CA PRO A 165 -7.55 14.36 0.42
C PRO A 165 -8.34 14.64 -0.86
N SER A 166 -8.14 13.80 -1.88
CA SER A 166 -8.92 13.86 -3.12
C SER A 166 -10.38 13.50 -2.87
N SER A 167 -11.28 14.06 -3.69
CA SER A 167 -12.71 13.73 -3.64
C SER A 167 -12.98 12.22 -3.82
N GLN A 168 -12.13 11.53 -4.58
CA GLN A 168 -12.23 10.08 -4.77
C GLN A 168 -12.01 9.32 -3.47
N MET A 169 -10.97 9.65 -2.70
CA MET A 169 -10.73 9.01 -1.41
C MET A 169 -11.85 9.31 -0.42
N MET A 170 -12.34 10.55 -0.39
CA MET A 170 -13.44 10.94 0.50
C MET A 170 -14.73 10.15 0.19
N ARG A 171 -15.01 9.84 -1.09
CA ARG A 171 -16.14 8.99 -1.47
C ARG A 171 -15.99 7.52 -1.05
N LEU A 172 -14.77 7.04 -0.87
CA LEU A 172 -14.49 5.66 -0.44
C LEU A 172 -14.45 5.51 1.08
N ALA A 173 -14.34 6.62 1.82
CA ALA A 173 -14.34 6.61 3.27
C ALA A 173 -15.69 6.10 3.80
N ASN A 174 -15.65 5.17 4.74
CA ASN A 174 -16.84 4.69 5.43
C ASN A 174 -17.47 5.79 6.29
N ARG A 175 -16.63 6.64 6.88
CA ARG A 175 -17.05 7.79 7.68
C ARG A 175 -16.00 8.89 7.62
N VAL A 176 -16.45 10.14 7.76
CA VAL A 176 -15.59 11.30 7.91
C VAL A 176 -15.89 11.95 9.26
N ILE A 177 -14.85 12.31 10.00
CA ILE A 177 -14.90 13.04 11.27
C ILE A 177 -14.34 14.43 11.03
N GLY A 178 -15.05 15.46 11.48
CA GLY A 178 -14.69 16.84 11.18
C GLY A 178 -14.87 17.16 9.70
N GLY A 179 -14.44 18.35 9.28
CA GLY A 179 -14.70 18.85 7.93
C GLY A 179 -16.10 19.47 7.80
N GLU A 180 -16.11 20.80 7.85
CA GLU A 180 -17.24 21.73 7.66
C GLU A 180 -18.27 21.85 8.81
N ARG A 181 -18.39 23.09 9.30
CA ARG A 181 -19.65 23.82 9.17
C ARG A 181 -19.60 24.62 7.87
#